data_AF-A0A1E4USP1-F1
#
_entry.id   AF-A0A1E4USP1-F1
#
_cell.length_a   1.000
_cell.length_b   1.000
_cell.length_c   1.000
_cell.angle_alpha   90.00
_cell.angle_beta   90.00
_cell.angle_gamma   90.00
#
_symmetry.space_group_name_H-M   'P 1'
#
loop_
_entity.id
_entity.type
_entity.pdbx_description
1 polymer ?
#
loop_
_entity_poly.entity_id
_entity_poly.type
_entity_poly.pdbx_seq_one_letter_code
_entity_poly.pdbx_strand_id
1 'polypeptide(L)'
;MPVENWMQFGTFAEQEEFVYPAAETHEGVIVNGNMAAHNPSAMAGFLLKKIAPTTKFIIDPFTHAFQHSPSFITGTNKKIKSSIAKLAEQFSSPIIDHLGQRALQASDFEKADLAAYTKNVLEFQRCYLHKYMEKSDVAKYLDDDEIQREPYALIAPYFYLTDVNNEEWIPLTLELLHHAKNYANENSLKPKIFSNLVINKGLLFTDELFTLADKMIEANPDGFIVWVDEFNEKTASISELHACRKLYIKLRGNSEREVINLHGGYFSILNGAPAFGSALSGVCHGPEYGESRAVVPVGGGIPTSKYYVPDMHSREKYRDCVQWFNKAGWLSDSVQFHANVCSCQLCTKVISGDITNFIKFGGEGSIKTIRRGKSFVNLQFPTKDEKINCLRHYLNTKDTEHKKANTFSKMDLLADLNSSIEKLQPITGIEYLSHLVRWRKVLSEV
;
A
#
# COMPACT_ATOMS: atom_id res chain seq x y z
N MET A 1 -12.39 -7.49 -14.73
CA MET A 1 -12.54 -7.99 -13.35
C MET A 1 -12.64 -6.78 -12.43
N PRO A 2 -13.40 -6.83 -11.33
CA PRO A 2 -13.43 -5.73 -10.38
C PRO A 2 -12.03 -5.50 -9.78
N VAL A 3 -11.69 -4.25 -9.52
CA VAL A 3 -10.49 -3.89 -8.76
C VAL A 3 -10.74 -4.13 -7.27
N GLU A 4 -9.82 -4.86 -6.66
CA GLU A 4 -9.84 -5.22 -5.24
C GLU A 4 -9.18 -4.14 -4.37
N ASN A 5 -9.78 -3.89 -3.19
CA ASN A 5 -9.28 -3.02 -2.15
C ASN A 5 -8.35 -3.80 -1.21
N TRP A 6 -7.05 -3.58 -1.37
CA TRP A 6 -6.02 -4.18 -0.52
C TRP A 6 -5.54 -3.20 0.55
N MET A 7 -5.19 -3.70 1.73
CA MET A 7 -4.62 -2.86 2.78
C MET A 7 -3.34 -3.47 3.38
N GLN A 8 -2.30 -2.66 3.53
CA GLN A 8 -1.04 -3.11 4.10
C GLN A 8 -1.02 -2.95 5.62
N PHE A 9 -0.71 -4.04 6.32
CA PHE A 9 -0.56 -4.07 7.77
C PHE A 9 0.74 -3.36 8.20
N GLY A 10 0.59 -2.16 8.78
CA GLY A 10 1.71 -1.38 9.30
C GLY A 10 2.07 -1.77 10.74
N THR A 11 1.09 -1.76 11.64
CA THR A 11 1.28 -1.99 13.07
C THR A 11 0.02 -2.57 13.74
N PHE A 12 0.20 -3.29 14.85
CA PHE A 12 -0.92 -3.78 15.67
C PHE A 12 -1.82 -2.67 16.24
N ALA A 13 -1.32 -1.42 16.30
CA ALA A 13 -2.14 -0.28 16.67
C ALA A 13 -3.28 0.01 15.68
N GLU A 14 -3.15 -0.45 14.42
CA GLU A 14 -4.11 -0.22 13.33
C GLU A 14 -5.03 -1.43 13.08
N GLN A 15 -4.92 -2.51 13.87
CA GLN A 15 -5.63 -3.77 13.59
C GLN A 15 -7.17 -3.62 13.55
N GLU A 16 -7.74 -2.66 14.29
CA GLU A 16 -9.18 -2.39 14.29
C GLU A 16 -9.67 -1.75 12.99
N GLU A 17 -8.76 -1.21 12.19
CA GLU A 17 -9.10 -0.54 10.94
C GLU A 17 -9.32 -1.55 9.79
N PHE A 18 -8.87 -2.80 9.97
CA PHE A 18 -9.10 -3.90 9.02
C PHE A 18 -10.54 -4.44 9.04
N VAL A 19 -11.27 -4.21 10.13
CA VAL A 19 -12.71 -4.56 10.26
C VAL A 19 -13.63 -3.37 10.02
N TYR A 20 -13.07 -2.23 9.61
CA TYR A 20 -13.78 -0.98 9.40
C TYR A 20 -13.77 -0.59 7.91
N PRO A 21 -14.86 -0.03 7.36
CA PRO A 21 -16.19 0.19 7.95
C PRO A 21 -16.98 -1.10 8.20
N ALA A 22 -16.67 -2.17 7.48
CA ALA A 22 -17.20 -3.52 7.68
C ALA A 22 -16.07 -4.56 7.52
N ALA A 23 -16.27 -5.76 8.07
CA ALA A 23 -15.28 -6.84 8.03
C ALA A 23 -14.87 -7.26 6.61
N GLU A 24 -15.76 -7.09 5.63
CA GLU A 24 -15.56 -7.49 4.23
C GLU A 24 -15.15 -6.31 3.32
N THR A 25 -14.82 -5.15 3.88
CA THR A 25 -14.46 -3.96 3.07
C THR A 25 -13.16 -4.15 2.29
N HIS A 26 -12.28 -5.02 2.77
CA HIS A 26 -10.98 -5.28 2.18
C HIS A 26 -10.97 -6.71 1.64
N GLU A 27 -10.75 -6.86 0.34
CA GLU A 27 -10.62 -8.17 -0.30
C GLU A 27 -9.26 -8.81 -0.01
N GLY A 28 -8.25 -8.01 0.37
CA GLY A 28 -6.95 -8.53 0.72
C GLY A 28 -6.10 -7.70 1.68
N VAL A 29 -5.18 -8.38 2.37
CA VAL A 29 -4.24 -7.79 3.32
C VAL A 29 -2.80 -8.18 2.98
N ILE A 30 -1.89 -7.20 3.00
CA ILE A 30 -0.45 -7.45 2.83
C ILE A 30 0.25 -7.25 4.17
N VAL A 31 0.89 -8.30 4.67
CA VAL A 31 1.64 -8.30 5.93
C VAL A 31 3.13 -8.23 5.66
N ASN A 32 3.84 -7.30 6.28
CA ASN A 32 5.30 -7.28 6.18
C ASN A 32 5.91 -8.45 6.96
N GLY A 33 6.81 -9.20 6.31
CA GLY A 33 7.44 -10.39 6.86
C GLY A 33 8.22 -10.12 8.15
N ASN A 34 8.82 -8.93 8.29
CA ASN A 34 9.50 -8.56 9.53
C ASN A 34 8.54 -8.45 10.73
N MET A 35 7.27 -8.09 10.51
CA MET A 35 6.24 -8.06 11.55
C MET A 35 5.80 -9.47 11.93
N ALA A 36 5.60 -10.34 10.93
CA ALA A 36 5.31 -11.75 11.14
C ALA A 36 6.43 -12.45 11.92
N ALA A 37 7.70 -12.21 11.57
CA ALA A 37 8.86 -12.76 12.26
C ALA A 37 9.02 -12.20 13.69
N HIS A 38 8.72 -10.92 13.90
CA HIS A 38 8.93 -10.30 15.21
C HIS A 38 7.91 -10.70 16.26
N ASN A 39 6.63 -10.71 15.87
CA ASN A 39 5.46 -10.94 16.74
C ASN A 39 4.51 -12.00 16.15
N PRO A 40 4.98 -13.25 15.96
CA PRO A 40 4.22 -14.27 15.25
C PRO A 40 2.89 -14.63 15.90
N SER A 41 2.83 -14.74 17.24
CA SER A 41 1.58 -15.05 17.95
C SER A 41 0.52 -13.97 17.76
N ALA A 42 0.92 -12.70 17.81
CA ALA A 42 -0.02 -11.60 17.60
C ALA A 42 -0.47 -11.53 16.14
N MET A 43 0.43 -11.82 15.18
CA MET A 43 0.09 -11.88 13.77
C MET A 43 -0.88 -13.02 13.45
N ALA A 44 -0.62 -14.22 13.98
CA ALA A 44 -1.54 -15.35 13.87
C ALA A 44 -2.92 -15.02 14.47
N GLY A 45 -2.96 -14.42 15.67
CA GLY A 45 -4.20 -13.96 16.27
C GLY A 45 -4.94 -12.91 15.43
N PHE A 46 -4.22 -11.98 14.80
CA PHE A 46 -4.79 -11.00 13.87
C PHE A 46 -5.42 -11.67 12.64
N LEU A 47 -4.68 -12.57 11.97
CA LEU A 47 -5.15 -13.26 10.76
C LEU A 47 -6.37 -14.15 11.01
N LEU A 48 -6.46 -14.78 12.19
CA LEU A 48 -7.58 -15.64 12.56
C LEU A 48 -8.79 -14.88 13.13
N LYS A 49 -8.55 -13.80 13.89
CA LYS A 49 -9.62 -13.12 14.66
C LYS A 49 -10.16 -11.87 13.99
N LYS A 50 -9.30 -11.11 13.31
CA LYS A 50 -9.62 -9.76 12.85
C LYS A 50 -9.90 -9.69 11.37
N ILE A 51 -9.35 -10.60 10.59
CA ILE A 51 -9.57 -10.64 9.15
C ILE A 51 -10.66 -11.68 8.86
N ALA A 52 -11.61 -11.35 8.00
CA ALA A 52 -12.64 -12.31 7.59
C ALA A 52 -12.00 -13.54 6.90
N PRO A 53 -12.55 -14.75 7.05
CA PRO A 53 -12.03 -15.95 6.40
C PRO A 53 -11.92 -15.82 4.88
N THR A 54 -12.75 -14.99 4.26
CA THR A 54 -12.77 -14.70 2.82
C THR A 54 -11.70 -13.68 2.37
N THR A 55 -11.21 -12.81 3.27
CA THR A 55 -10.26 -11.76 2.92
C THR A 55 -8.86 -12.32 2.73
N LYS A 56 -8.35 -12.31 1.50
CA LYS A 56 -7.04 -12.84 1.13
C LYS A 56 -5.92 -12.24 2.00
N PHE A 57 -4.85 -12.99 2.25
CA PHE A 57 -3.65 -12.40 2.82
C PHE A 57 -2.38 -12.85 2.09
N ILE A 58 -1.40 -11.97 2.05
CA ILE A 58 -0.07 -12.23 1.51
C ILE A 58 0.96 -11.74 2.52
N ILE A 59 2.05 -12.47 2.70
CA ILE A 59 3.20 -12.03 3.50
C ILE A 59 4.26 -11.51 2.53
N ASP A 60 4.50 -10.19 2.53
CA ASP A 60 5.64 -9.60 1.83
C ASP A 60 6.94 -10.06 2.52
N PRO A 61 7.82 -10.83 1.86
CA PRO A 61 9.05 -11.33 2.47
C PRO A 61 10.03 -10.19 2.80
N PHE A 62 9.83 -8.98 2.26
CA PHE A 62 10.60 -7.78 2.61
C PHE A 62 12.11 -7.96 2.39
N THR A 63 12.48 -8.70 1.34
CA THR A 63 13.87 -9.10 1.01
C THR A 63 14.72 -7.93 0.53
N HIS A 64 14.14 -6.98 -0.19
CA HIS A 64 14.83 -5.75 -0.60
C HIS A 64 15.42 -4.95 0.58
N ALA A 65 14.87 -5.09 1.79
CA ALA A 65 15.34 -4.36 2.98
C ALA A 65 16.82 -4.62 3.30
N PHE A 66 17.36 -5.77 2.91
CA PHE A 66 18.76 -6.15 3.13
C PHE A 66 19.72 -5.55 2.08
N GLN A 67 19.21 -5.08 0.95
CA GLN A 67 19.98 -4.42 -0.11
C GLN A 67 20.37 -2.98 0.25
N HIS A 68 19.66 -2.36 1.19
CA HIS A 68 19.91 -0.97 1.56
C HIS A 68 21.04 -0.84 2.60
N SER A 69 21.51 0.39 2.80
CA SER A 69 22.49 0.69 3.85
C SER A 69 22.07 0.10 5.20
N PRO A 70 22.99 -0.52 5.96
CA PRO A 70 22.73 -1.04 7.30
C PRO A 70 22.08 -0.02 8.25
N SER A 71 22.24 1.28 8.01
CA SER A 71 21.57 2.35 8.77
C SER A 71 20.04 2.25 8.77
N PHE A 72 19.43 1.64 7.76
CA PHE A 72 17.97 1.52 7.66
C PHE A 72 17.40 0.35 8.46
N ILE A 73 18.21 -0.69 8.67
CA ILE A 73 17.86 -1.87 9.46
C ILE A 73 18.41 -1.86 10.88
N THR A 74 19.22 -0.85 11.23
CA THR A 74 19.72 -0.64 12.60
C THR A 74 18.90 0.40 13.36
N GLY A 75 18.86 0.27 14.68
CA GLY A 75 18.27 1.24 15.59
C GLY A 75 19.21 2.41 15.89
N THR A 76 18.74 3.36 16.71
CA THR A 76 19.53 4.53 17.15
C THR A 76 20.83 4.14 17.88
N ASN A 77 20.87 2.97 18.50
CA ASN A 77 22.04 2.39 19.16
C ASN A 77 22.98 1.62 18.21
N LYS A 78 22.79 1.72 16.88
CA LYS A 78 23.49 0.97 15.83
C LYS A 78 23.35 -0.55 15.91
N LYS A 79 22.50 -1.10 16.79
CA LYS A 79 22.17 -2.53 16.79
C LYS A 79 21.14 -2.83 15.73
N ILE A 80 21.22 -4.00 15.11
CA ILE A 80 20.21 -4.48 14.16
C ILE A 80 18.86 -4.55 14.88
N LYS A 81 17.80 -4.06 14.23
CA LYS A 81 16.43 -4.14 14.75
C LYS A 81 16.05 -5.62 14.92
N SER A 82 15.51 -5.98 16.08
CA SER A 82 15.15 -7.38 16.39
C SER A 82 14.20 -8.00 15.35
N SER A 83 13.26 -7.22 14.80
CA SER A 83 12.37 -7.67 13.75
C SER A 83 13.09 -8.06 12.46
N ILE A 84 14.17 -7.35 12.11
CA ILE A 84 14.99 -7.65 10.93
C ILE A 84 15.90 -8.85 11.18
N ALA A 85 16.52 -8.93 12.36
CA ALA A 85 17.38 -10.06 12.73
C ALA A 85 16.61 -11.39 12.70
N LYS A 86 15.44 -11.44 13.33
CA LYS A 86 14.57 -12.62 13.34
C LYS A 86 14.12 -13.03 11.92
N LEU A 87 13.87 -12.06 11.04
CA LEU A 87 13.50 -12.33 9.65
C LEU A 87 14.70 -12.92 8.88
N ALA A 88 15.88 -12.31 9.01
CA ALA A 88 17.11 -12.79 8.36
C ALA A 88 17.45 -14.23 8.78
N GLU A 89 17.24 -14.59 10.04
CA GLU A 89 17.42 -15.97 10.54
C GLU A 89 16.53 -16.98 9.79
N GLN A 90 15.31 -16.60 9.38
CA GLN A 90 14.44 -17.49 8.60
C GLN A 90 14.93 -17.66 7.15
N PHE A 91 15.61 -16.66 6.61
CA PHE A 91 16.09 -16.68 5.22
C PHE A 91 17.45 -17.33 5.06
N SER A 92 18.25 -17.40 6.14
CA SER A 92 19.60 -17.98 6.16
C SER A 92 20.61 -17.26 5.23
N SER A 93 21.64 -17.99 4.77
CA SER A 93 22.64 -17.47 3.83
C SER A 93 21.98 -17.14 2.47
N PRO A 94 22.40 -16.06 1.77
CA PRO A 94 23.50 -15.15 2.11
C PRO A 94 23.10 -13.95 2.98
N ILE A 95 21.81 -13.80 3.32
CA ILE A 95 21.31 -12.64 4.07
C ILE A 95 21.96 -12.54 5.45
N ILE A 96 21.97 -13.63 6.20
CA ILE A 96 22.46 -13.63 7.59
C ILE A 96 23.98 -13.35 7.66
N ASP A 97 24.73 -13.73 6.63
CA ASP A 97 26.20 -13.65 6.61
C ASP A 97 26.70 -12.21 6.49
N HIS A 98 25.91 -11.34 5.88
CA HIS A 98 26.24 -9.93 5.64
C HIS A 98 25.42 -8.95 6.50
N LEU A 99 24.49 -9.47 7.31
CA LEU A 99 23.52 -8.67 8.04
C LEU A 99 24.19 -7.61 8.94
N GLY A 100 23.87 -6.34 8.68
CA GLY A 100 24.35 -5.21 9.47
C GLY A 100 25.82 -4.82 9.23
N GLN A 101 26.56 -5.56 8.41
CA GLN A 101 27.96 -5.28 8.09
C GLN A 101 28.06 -4.31 6.90
N ARG A 102 27.33 -4.61 5.82
CA ARG A 102 27.20 -3.79 4.62
C ARG A 102 25.85 -4.04 3.95
N ALA A 103 25.54 -3.23 2.94
CA ALA A 103 24.46 -3.54 2.02
C ALA A 103 24.74 -4.86 1.30
N LEU A 104 23.69 -5.66 1.11
CA LEU A 104 23.75 -6.88 0.31
C LEU A 104 23.99 -6.51 -1.17
N GLN A 105 24.79 -7.31 -1.85
CA GLN A 105 25.15 -7.18 -3.26
C GLN A 105 24.72 -8.42 -4.04
N ALA A 106 24.47 -8.29 -5.34
CA ALA A 106 24.11 -9.44 -6.18
C ALA A 106 25.20 -10.52 -6.17
N SER A 107 26.47 -10.12 -6.10
CA SER A 107 27.63 -11.03 -6.01
C SER A 107 27.62 -11.92 -4.76
N ASP A 108 26.89 -11.54 -3.71
CA ASP A 108 26.77 -12.35 -2.49
C ASP A 108 26.00 -13.65 -2.73
N PHE A 109 25.27 -13.71 -3.84
CA PHE A 109 24.46 -14.84 -4.26
C PHE A 109 25.18 -15.81 -5.22
N GLU A 110 26.32 -15.41 -5.81
CA GLU A 110 27.02 -16.22 -6.84
C GLU A 110 27.44 -17.62 -6.37
N LYS A 111 27.72 -17.76 -5.07
CA LYS A 111 28.10 -19.05 -4.44
C LYS A 111 27.03 -19.59 -3.52
N ALA A 112 25.89 -18.90 -3.43
CA ALA A 112 24.79 -19.32 -2.57
C ALA A 112 23.96 -20.42 -3.25
N ASP A 113 23.34 -21.27 -2.44
CA ASP A 113 22.31 -22.18 -2.93
C ASP A 113 20.99 -21.40 -3.09
N LEU A 114 20.74 -20.89 -4.29
CA LEU A 114 19.57 -20.08 -4.60
C LEU A 114 18.26 -20.84 -4.46
N ALA A 115 18.27 -22.14 -4.73
CA ALA A 115 17.10 -22.99 -4.55
C ALA A 115 16.74 -23.11 -3.06
N ALA A 116 17.74 -23.37 -2.21
CA ALA A 116 17.56 -23.43 -0.76
C ALA A 116 17.13 -22.08 -0.17
N TYR A 117 17.79 -20.98 -0.58
CA TYR A 117 17.42 -19.63 -0.15
C TYR A 117 15.98 -19.28 -0.54
N THR A 118 15.61 -19.51 -1.80
CA THR A 118 14.25 -19.25 -2.29
C THR A 118 13.22 -20.08 -1.53
N LYS A 119 13.50 -21.37 -1.33
CA LYS A 119 12.64 -22.26 -0.55
C LYS A 119 12.44 -21.75 0.88
N ASN A 120 13.51 -21.32 1.56
CA ASN A 120 13.41 -20.79 2.93
C ASN A 120 12.52 -19.54 3.00
N VAL A 121 12.64 -18.64 2.02
CA VAL A 121 11.80 -17.44 1.94
C VAL A 121 10.32 -17.79 1.69
N LEU A 122 10.04 -18.80 0.84
CA LEU A 122 8.67 -19.23 0.54
C LEU A 122 8.04 -20.02 1.69
N GLU A 123 8.79 -20.92 2.34
CA GLU A 123 8.32 -21.66 3.51
C GLU A 123 8.09 -20.74 4.72
N PHE A 124 8.89 -19.67 4.86
CA PHE A 124 8.62 -18.63 5.85
C PHE A 124 7.24 -17.98 5.62
N GLN A 125 6.93 -17.60 4.38
CA GLN A 125 5.63 -17.02 4.07
C GLN A 125 4.48 -18.00 4.28
N ARG A 126 4.68 -19.26 3.86
CA ARG A 126 3.64 -20.29 3.88
C ARG A 126 3.37 -20.81 5.29
N CYS A 127 4.37 -21.41 5.93
CA CYS A 127 4.14 -22.27 7.09
C CYS A 127 4.59 -21.66 8.42
N TYR A 128 5.34 -20.55 8.43
CA TYR A 128 5.93 -20.01 9.66
C TYR A 128 4.89 -19.71 10.75
N LEU A 129 3.73 -19.22 10.34
CA LEU A 129 2.66 -18.83 11.26
C LEU A 129 1.75 -19.99 11.70
N HIS A 130 1.73 -21.14 11.02
CA HIS A 130 0.82 -22.25 11.32
C HIS A 130 0.90 -22.71 12.78
N LYS A 131 2.12 -22.96 13.27
CA LYS A 131 2.34 -23.36 14.68
C LYS A 131 1.87 -22.32 15.71
N TYR A 132 1.74 -21.05 15.31
CA TYR A 132 1.26 -19.97 16.17
C TYR A 132 -0.26 -19.81 16.03
N MET A 133 -0.81 -20.09 14.86
CA MET A 133 -2.24 -20.17 14.60
C MET A 133 -2.87 -21.31 15.41
N GLU A 134 -2.29 -22.52 15.36
CA GLU A 134 -2.72 -23.68 16.17
C GLU A 134 -2.71 -23.42 17.68
N LYS A 135 -1.76 -22.61 18.15
CA LYS A 135 -1.63 -22.24 19.57
C LYS A 135 -2.47 -21.03 19.97
N SER A 136 -3.15 -20.38 19.02
CA SER A 136 -4.01 -19.24 19.30
C SER A 136 -5.21 -19.67 20.14
N ASP A 137 -5.61 -18.86 21.11
CA ASP A 137 -6.83 -19.13 21.88
C ASP A 137 -8.09 -19.20 21.00
N VAL A 138 -8.06 -18.52 19.85
CA VAL A 138 -9.16 -18.52 18.88
C VAL A 138 -9.27 -19.85 18.13
N ALA A 139 -8.16 -20.60 18.00
CA ALA A 139 -8.15 -21.88 17.27
C ALA A 139 -9.11 -22.91 17.88
N LYS A 140 -9.44 -22.80 19.18
CA LYS A 140 -10.42 -23.66 19.86
C LYS A 140 -11.85 -23.54 19.31
N TYR A 141 -12.11 -22.52 18.48
CA TYR A 141 -13.42 -22.18 17.95
C TYR A 141 -13.48 -22.24 16.41
N LEU A 142 -12.41 -22.72 15.76
CA LEU A 142 -12.26 -22.78 14.32
C LEU A 142 -12.06 -24.22 13.87
N ASP A 143 -12.42 -24.51 12.63
CA ASP A 143 -12.12 -25.80 12.00
C ASP A 143 -10.62 -25.87 11.60
N ASP A 144 -10.07 -27.08 11.43
CA ASP A 144 -8.63 -27.29 11.20
C ASP A 144 -8.09 -26.53 9.97
N ASP A 145 -8.89 -26.41 8.91
CA ASP A 145 -8.57 -25.66 7.68
C ASP A 145 -8.61 -24.15 7.87
N GLU A 146 -9.40 -23.64 8.82
CA GLU A 146 -9.41 -22.24 9.22
C GLU A 146 -8.24 -21.90 10.15
N ILE A 147 -7.76 -22.86 10.95
CA ILE A 147 -6.60 -22.71 11.83
C ILE A 147 -5.32 -22.61 11.00
N GLN A 148 -5.11 -23.50 10.03
CA GLN A 148 -3.92 -23.52 9.18
C GLN A 148 -4.14 -22.74 7.88
N ARG A 149 -4.63 -21.50 8.01
CA ARG A 149 -4.95 -20.66 6.87
C ARG A 149 -3.70 -20.34 6.04
N GLU A 150 -3.68 -20.79 4.79
CA GLU A 150 -2.60 -20.55 3.83
C GLU A 150 -2.66 -19.13 3.22
N PRO A 151 -1.52 -18.50 2.92
CA PRO A 151 -1.50 -17.24 2.17
C PRO A 151 -2.06 -17.42 0.75
N TYR A 152 -2.74 -16.40 0.26
CA TYR A 152 -3.35 -16.37 -1.08
C TYR A 152 -2.32 -16.56 -2.21
N ALA A 153 -1.13 -15.98 -2.03
CA ALA A 153 0.00 -16.14 -2.92
C ALA A 153 1.30 -16.02 -2.13
N LEU A 154 2.36 -16.63 -2.64
CA LEU A 154 3.72 -16.47 -2.14
C LEU A 154 4.48 -15.53 -3.08
N ILE A 155 5.31 -14.67 -2.52
CA ILE A 155 6.13 -13.72 -3.29
C ILE A 155 7.53 -14.29 -3.43
N ALA A 156 8.01 -14.38 -4.67
CA ALA A 156 9.40 -14.71 -4.94
C ALA A 156 10.34 -13.67 -4.30
N PRO A 157 11.53 -14.06 -3.79
CA PRO A 157 12.51 -13.09 -3.30
C PRO A 157 12.80 -12.01 -4.36
N TYR A 158 12.90 -10.75 -3.94
CA TYR A 158 12.97 -9.61 -4.84
C TYR A 158 13.86 -8.50 -4.25
N PHE A 159 14.31 -7.61 -5.12
CA PHE A 159 15.20 -6.50 -4.77
C PHE A 159 14.75 -5.19 -5.43
N TYR A 160 15.21 -4.08 -4.87
CA TYR A 160 14.93 -2.74 -5.39
C TYR A 160 15.84 -2.44 -6.58
N LEU A 161 15.22 -2.11 -7.72
CA LEU A 161 15.92 -1.84 -8.97
C LEU A 161 15.99 -0.33 -9.24
N THR A 162 17.17 0.12 -9.65
CA THR A 162 17.45 1.49 -10.09
C THR A 162 18.10 1.47 -11.47
N ASP A 163 18.26 2.65 -12.06
CA ASP A 163 19.04 2.88 -13.27
C ASP A 163 20.53 2.50 -13.14
N VAL A 164 21.05 2.37 -11.92
CA VAL A 164 22.47 2.07 -11.65
C VAL A 164 22.72 0.60 -11.32
N ASN A 165 21.74 -0.09 -10.72
CA ASN A 165 21.96 -1.45 -10.21
C ASN A 165 21.23 -2.54 -11.01
N ASN A 166 20.35 -2.18 -11.94
CA ASN A 166 19.46 -3.11 -12.62
C ASN A 166 20.22 -4.25 -13.33
N GLU A 167 21.36 -3.98 -13.97
CA GLU A 167 22.13 -4.97 -14.72
C GLU A 167 22.56 -6.17 -13.86
N GLU A 168 22.93 -5.92 -12.60
CA GLU A 168 23.38 -6.96 -11.66
C GLU A 168 22.20 -7.68 -10.98
N TRP A 169 21.14 -6.95 -10.62
CA TRP A 169 20.03 -7.50 -9.81
C TRP A 169 18.94 -8.18 -10.64
N ILE A 170 18.78 -7.83 -11.92
CA ILE A 170 17.79 -8.43 -12.81
C ILE A 170 18.04 -9.93 -13.00
N PRO A 171 19.24 -10.40 -13.40
CA PRO A 171 19.49 -11.83 -13.60
C PRO A 171 19.18 -12.64 -12.35
N LEU A 172 19.63 -12.17 -11.18
CA LEU A 172 19.38 -12.80 -9.90
C LEU A 172 17.88 -12.87 -9.59
N THR A 173 17.13 -11.78 -9.81
CA THR A 173 15.69 -11.75 -9.54
C THR A 173 14.91 -12.73 -10.44
N LEU A 174 15.32 -12.87 -11.71
CA LEU A 174 14.71 -13.84 -12.64
C LEU A 174 15.02 -15.29 -12.23
N GLU A 175 16.25 -15.56 -11.77
CA GLU A 175 16.65 -16.88 -11.29
C GLU A 175 15.89 -17.27 -10.00
N LEU A 176 15.75 -16.34 -9.05
CA LEU A 176 14.95 -16.52 -7.84
C LEU A 176 13.47 -16.76 -8.15
N LEU A 177 12.91 -16.05 -9.14
CA LEU A 177 11.55 -16.30 -9.63
C LEU A 177 11.41 -17.69 -10.25
N HIS A 178 12.39 -18.13 -11.03
CA HIS A 178 12.40 -19.47 -11.60
C HIS A 178 12.40 -20.56 -10.51
N HIS A 179 13.26 -20.42 -9.49
CA HIS A 179 13.24 -21.31 -8.33
C HIS A 179 11.91 -21.28 -7.57
N ALA A 180 11.26 -20.11 -7.47
CA ALA A 180 9.95 -20.01 -6.85
C ALA A 180 8.86 -20.74 -7.64
N LYS A 181 8.88 -20.68 -8.97
CA LYS A 181 7.97 -21.46 -9.82
C LYS A 181 8.23 -22.96 -9.71
N ASN A 182 9.48 -23.39 -9.67
CA ASN A 182 9.83 -24.79 -9.47
C ASN A 182 9.32 -25.30 -8.10
N TYR A 183 9.53 -24.51 -7.04
CA TYR A 183 8.96 -24.79 -5.72
C TYR A 183 7.44 -24.99 -5.79
N ALA A 184 6.71 -24.10 -6.47
CA ALA A 184 5.25 -24.23 -6.60
C ALA A 184 4.82 -25.47 -7.39
N ASN A 185 5.56 -25.82 -8.46
CA ASN A 185 5.25 -26.99 -9.29
C ASN A 185 5.49 -28.33 -8.56
N GLU A 186 6.52 -28.38 -7.71
CA GLU A 186 6.85 -29.56 -6.89
C GLU A 186 5.96 -29.69 -5.65
N ASN A 187 5.32 -28.60 -5.23
CA ASN A 187 4.43 -28.57 -4.08
C ASN A 187 3.04 -29.11 -4.41
N SER A 188 2.52 -30.02 -3.58
CA SER A 188 1.19 -30.61 -3.79
C SER A 188 0.06 -29.58 -3.78
N LEU A 189 0.20 -28.47 -3.05
CA LEU A 189 -0.79 -27.40 -2.97
C LEU A 189 -0.75 -26.42 -4.16
N LYS A 190 0.32 -26.45 -4.97
CA LYS A 190 0.53 -25.57 -6.13
C LYS A 190 0.22 -24.08 -5.82
N PRO A 191 0.90 -23.47 -4.83
CA PRO A 191 0.63 -22.09 -4.43
C PRO A 191 0.86 -21.12 -5.60
N LYS A 192 0.07 -20.05 -5.66
CA LYS A 192 0.30 -18.94 -6.60
C LYS A 192 1.64 -18.27 -6.28
N ILE A 193 2.43 -18.00 -7.31
CA ILE A 193 3.70 -17.29 -7.20
C ILE A 193 3.58 -15.91 -7.82
N PHE A 194 3.76 -14.90 -6.98
CA PHE A 194 3.81 -13.50 -7.39
C PHE A 194 5.25 -13.05 -7.52
N SER A 195 5.53 -12.26 -8.55
CA SER A 195 6.79 -11.54 -8.67
C SER A 195 6.60 -10.10 -8.20
N ASN A 196 7.50 -9.60 -7.35
CA ASN A 196 7.41 -8.22 -6.88
C ASN A 196 8.41 -7.34 -7.64
N LEU A 197 7.88 -6.31 -8.30
CA LEU A 197 8.63 -5.33 -9.08
C LEU A 197 8.73 -4.03 -8.28
N VAL A 198 9.84 -3.86 -7.57
CA VAL A 198 10.14 -2.66 -6.79
C VAL A 198 11.19 -1.84 -7.52
N ILE A 199 10.80 -0.67 -8.02
CA ILE A 199 11.62 0.11 -8.95
C ILE A 199 11.73 1.57 -8.53
N ASN A 200 12.87 2.19 -8.84
CA ASN A 200 12.97 3.64 -8.86
C ASN A 200 12.06 4.21 -9.95
N LYS A 201 11.36 5.31 -9.68
CA LYS A 201 10.48 5.97 -10.66
C LYS A 201 11.19 6.36 -11.97
N GLY A 202 12.50 6.61 -11.96
CA GLY A 202 13.28 6.93 -13.16
C GLY A 202 13.25 5.81 -14.20
N LEU A 203 13.15 4.55 -13.76
CA LEU A 203 13.08 3.39 -14.66
C LEU A 203 11.81 3.37 -15.52
N LEU A 204 10.74 4.08 -15.13
CA LEU A 204 9.50 4.15 -15.92
C LEU A 204 9.72 4.66 -17.35
N PHE A 205 10.80 5.39 -17.59
CA PHE A 205 11.12 6.02 -18.87
C PHE A 205 12.18 5.28 -19.68
N THR A 206 12.57 4.09 -19.22
CA THR A 206 13.69 3.31 -19.77
C THR A 206 13.15 2.10 -20.53
N ASP A 207 13.80 1.73 -21.65
CA ASP A 207 13.44 0.51 -22.39
C ASP A 207 13.86 -0.75 -21.61
N GLU A 208 14.84 -0.59 -20.73
CA GLU A 208 15.33 -1.59 -19.78
C GLU A 208 14.21 -2.11 -18.89
N LEU A 209 13.34 -1.24 -18.37
CA LEU A 209 12.18 -1.66 -17.58
C LEU A 209 11.21 -2.53 -18.39
N PHE A 210 10.93 -2.16 -19.64
CA PHE A 210 10.01 -2.91 -20.48
C PHE A 210 10.60 -4.25 -20.92
N THR A 211 11.90 -4.29 -21.18
CA THR A 211 12.66 -5.53 -21.43
C THR A 211 12.65 -6.45 -20.22
N LEU A 212 12.84 -5.89 -19.01
CA LEU A 212 12.72 -6.64 -17.76
C LEU A 212 11.30 -7.20 -17.59
N ALA A 213 10.28 -6.37 -17.79
CA ALA A 213 8.89 -6.80 -17.69
C ALA A 213 8.59 -7.98 -18.63
N ASP A 214 9.12 -7.97 -19.86
CA ASP A 214 8.98 -9.11 -20.78
C ASP A 214 9.64 -10.38 -20.23
N LYS A 215 10.89 -10.30 -19.74
CA LYS A 215 11.57 -11.46 -19.13
C LYS A 215 10.83 -12.00 -17.91
N MET A 216 10.30 -11.13 -17.07
CA MET A 216 9.51 -11.54 -15.91
C MET A 216 8.18 -12.18 -16.33
N ILE A 217 7.54 -11.67 -17.40
CA ILE A 217 6.32 -12.24 -17.98
C ILE A 217 6.60 -13.64 -18.56
N GLU A 218 7.73 -13.83 -19.24
CA GLU A 218 8.18 -15.12 -19.78
C GLU A 218 8.40 -16.17 -18.70
N ALA A 219 8.85 -15.76 -17.51
CA ALA A 219 8.93 -16.63 -16.34
C ALA A 219 7.55 -17.07 -15.79
N ASN A 220 6.46 -16.56 -16.37
CA ASN A 220 5.08 -16.93 -16.11
C ASN A 220 4.66 -16.94 -14.62
N PRO A 221 4.87 -15.83 -13.88
CA PRO A 221 4.28 -15.66 -12.56
C PRO A 221 2.76 -15.58 -12.66
N ASP A 222 2.09 -16.01 -11.59
CA ASP A 222 0.63 -15.96 -11.46
C ASP A 222 0.12 -14.53 -11.24
N GLY A 223 0.99 -13.66 -10.71
CA GLY A 223 0.72 -12.25 -10.52
C GLY A 223 1.96 -11.40 -10.32
N PHE A 224 1.75 -10.09 -10.33
CA PHE A 224 2.73 -9.08 -10.02
C PHE A 224 2.28 -8.23 -8.83
N ILE A 225 3.23 -7.91 -7.96
CA ILE A 225 3.11 -6.79 -7.02
C ILE A 225 4.02 -5.69 -7.54
N VAL A 226 3.52 -4.46 -7.65
CA VAL A 226 4.28 -3.34 -8.19
C VAL A 226 4.44 -2.28 -7.13
N TRP A 227 5.66 -1.81 -6.92
CA TRP A 227 5.95 -0.66 -6.08
C TRP A 227 6.90 0.28 -6.82
N VAL A 228 6.38 1.42 -7.24
CA VAL A 228 7.18 2.51 -7.80
C VAL A 228 7.58 3.46 -6.68
N ASP A 229 8.87 3.54 -6.42
CA ASP A 229 9.44 4.33 -5.33
C ASP A 229 9.11 5.82 -5.43
N GLU A 230 8.64 6.39 -4.33
CA GLU A 230 8.21 7.79 -4.20
C GLU A 230 7.20 8.25 -5.28
N PHE A 231 6.47 7.32 -5.89
CA PHE A 231 5.42 7.67 -6.83
C PHE A 231 4.21 8.22 -6.08
N ASN A 232 3.85 9.47 -6.36
CA ASN A 232 2.67 10.12 -5.80
C ASN A 232 1.78 10.59 -6.94
N GLU A 233 0.65 9.90 -7.13
CA GLU A 233 -0.31 10.16 -8.22
C GLU A 233 -0.80 11.61 -8.24
N LYS A 234 -0.89 12.26 -7.07
CA LYS A 234 -1.32 13.66 -6.97
C LYS A 234 -0.29 14.60 -7.58
N THR A 235 1.00 14.37 -7.36
CA THR A 235 2.05 15.28 -7.84
C THR A 235 2.71 14.83 -9.15
N ALA A 236 2.44 13.61 -9.59
CA ALA A 236 2.97 13.05 -10.83
C ALA A 236 2.56 13.88 -12.06
N SER A 237 3.51 14.04 -12.97
CA SER A 237 3.32 14.59 -14.31
C SER A 237 2.50 13.65 -15.19
N ILE A 238 1.97 14.19 -16.30
CA ILE A 238 1.23 13.39 -17.29
C ILE A 238 2.10 12.24 -17.83
N SER A 239 3.38 12.51 -18.12
CA SER A 239 4.31 11.50 -18.61
C SER A 239 4.56 10.38 -17.60
N GLU A 240 4.73 10.72 -16.31
CA GLU A 240 4.86 9.74 -15.23
C GLU A 240 3.61 8.86 -15.10
N LEU A 241 2.41 9.45 -15.17
CA LEU A 241 1.14 8.73 -15.11
C LEU A 241 0.96 7.79 -16.31
N HIS A 242 1.29 8.22 -17.53
CA HIS A 242 1.25 7.37 -18.71
C HIS A 242 2.25 6.22 -18.64
N ALA A 243 3.49 6.49 -18.23
CA ALA A 243 4.53 5.48 -18.13
C ALA A 243 4.16 4.40 -17.10
N CYS A 244 3.63 4.82 -15.95
CA CYS A 244 3.13 3.92 -14.92
C CYS A 244 1.95 3.07 -15.42
N ARG A 245 0.97 3.70 -16.09
CA ARG A 245 -0.15 2.98 -16.71
C ARG A 245 0.32 1.97 -17.77
N LYS A 246 1.28 2.35 -18.62
CA LYS A 246 1.84 1.48 -19.65
C LYS A 246 2.50 0.24 -19.03
N LEU A 247 3.20 0.40 -17.91
CA LEU A 247 3.75 -0.72 -17.13
C LEU A 247 2.63 -1.65 -16.65
N TYR A 248 1.57 -1.12 -16.04
CA TYR A 248 0.44 -1.93 -15.55
C TYR A 248 -0.22 -2.73 -16.67
N ILE A 249 -0.53 -2.08 -17.80
CA ILE A 249 -1.12 -2.74 -18.98
C ILE A 249 -0.21 -3.86 -19.48
N LYS A 250 1.10 -3.65 -19.55
CA LYS A 250 2.05 -4.66 -20.03
C LYS A 250 2.12 -5.86 -19.10
N LEU A 251 2.26 -5.64 -17.79
CA LEU A 251 2.33 -6.71 -16.79
C LEU A 251 1.03 -7.53 -16.78
N ARG A 252 -0.11 -6.84 -16.88
CA ARG A 252 -1.43 -7.44 -16.97
C ARG A 252 -1.60 -8.28 -18.25
N GLY A 253 -1.20 -7.73 -19.38
CA GLY A 253 -1.39 -8.33 -20.70
C GLY A 253 -2.86 -8.65 -20.99
N ASN A 254 -3.09 -9.66 -21.84
CA ASN A 254 -4.42 -10.19 -22.14
C ASN A 254 -4.79 -11.42 -21.29
N SER A 255 -3.99 -11.74 -20.28
CA SER A 255 -4.17 -12.93 -19.45
C SER A 255 -4.92 -12.60 -18.15
N GLU A 256 -5.29 -13.64 -17.41
CA GLU A 256 -5.88 -13.50 -16.07
C GLU A 256 -4.85 -13.04 -15.00
N ARG A 257 -3.60 -12.78 -15.39
CA ARG A 257 -2.49 -12.48 -14.47
C ARG A 257 -2.79 -11.29 -13.58
N GLU A 258 -2.68 -11.48 -12.27
CA GLU A 258 -2.98 -10.44 -11.29
C GLU A 258 -1.89 -9.35 -11.28
N VAL A 259 -2.29 -8.09 -11.08
CA VAL A 259 -1.36 -6.98 -10.90
C VAL A 259 -1.88 -6.12 -9.74
N ILE A 260 -1.16 -6.15 -8.63
CA ILE A 260 -1.50 -5.38 -7.42
C ILE A 260 -0.52 -4.21 -7.31
N ASN A 261 -1.02 -2.98 -7.32
CA ASN A 261 -0.20 -1.81 -7.08
C ASN A 261 -0.09 -1.53 -5.58
N LEU A 262 1.12 -1.44 -5.05
CA LEU A 262 1.37 -0.98 -3.68
C LEU A 262 1.38 0.55 -3.62
N HIS A 263 0.73 1.08 -2.58
CA HIS A 263 0.65 2.51 -2.32
C HIS A 263 -0.01 3.27 -3.47
N GLY A 264 -1.15 2.78 -3.95
CA GLY A 264 -1.93 3.45 -4.98
C GLY A 264 -3.05 4.32 -4.41
N GLY A 265 -3.38 5.38 -5.14
CA GLY A 265 -4.50 6.28 -4.85
C GLY A 265 -5.68 6.06 -5.79
N TYR A 266 -6.53 7.08 -5.93
CA TYR A 266 -7.71 6.97 -6.78
C TYR A 266 -7.38 6.79 -8.27
N PHE A 267 -6.25 7.32 -8.76
CA PHE A 267 -5.83 7.07 -10.15
C PHE A 267 -5.49 5.59 -10.36
N SER A 268 -4.83 4.93 -9.41
CA SER A 268 -4.65 3.47 -9.46
C SER A 268 -5.99 2.72 -9.43
N ILE A 269 -6.93 3.12 -8.56
CA ILE A 269 -8.26 2.50 -8.49
C ILE A 269 -8.96 2.58 -9.86
N LEU A 270 -8.91 3.75 -10.51
CA LEU A 270 -9.46 3.93 -11.86
C LEU A 270 -8.74 3.07 -12.90
N ASN A 271 -7.42 2.87 -12.81
CA ASN A 271 -6.70 1.97 -13.71
C ASN A 271 -7.12 0.50 -13.55
N GLY A 272 -7.58 0.09 -12.36
CA GLY A 272 -8.14 -1.24 -12.12
C GLY A 272 -9.61 -1.39 -12.50
N ALA A 273 -10.33 -0.28 -12.68
CA ALA A 273 -11.73 -0.31 -13.05
C ALA A 273 -11.97 -1.06 -14.37
N PRO A 274 -13.03 -1.89 -14.47
CA PRO A 274 -13.43 -2.51 -15.74
C PRO A 274 -13.60 -1.49 -16.88
N ALA A 275 -14.11 -0.30 -16.55
CA ALA A 275 -14.30 0.81 -17.49
C ALA A 275 -13.02 1.32 -18.17
N PHE A 276 -11.84 1.08 -17.57
CA PHE A 276 -10.54 1.48 -18.09
C PHE A 276 -9.64 0.29 -18.46
N GLY A 277 -10.25 -0.89 -18.61
CA GLY A 277 -9.60 -2.11 -19.10
C GLY A 277 -8.97 -3.01 -18.03
N SER A 278 -9.24 -2.77 -16.73
CA SER A 278 -8.74 -3.60 -15.62
C SER A 278 -7.22 -3.86 -15.67
N ALA A 279 -6.42 -2.80 -15.83
CA ALA A 279 -4.95 -2.91 -15.88
C ALA A 279 -4.36 -3.33 -14.52
N LEU A 280 -5.10 -3.12 -13.43
CA LEU A 280 -4.80 -3.59 -12.08
C LEU A 280 -5.92 -4.51 -11.60
N SER A 281 -5.58 -5.60 -10.91
CA SER A 281 -6.55 -6.42 -10.17
C SER A 281 -6.73 -5.96 -8.73
N GLY A 282 -5.75 -5.24 -8.16
CA GLY A 282 -5.85 -4.74 -6.80
C GLY A 282 -5.04 -3.46 -6.59
N VAL A 283 -5.50 -2.65 -5.64
CA VAL A 283 -4.78 -1.45 -5.19
C VAL A 283 -4.61 -1.54 -3.69
N CYS A 284 -3.36 -1.53 -3.25
CA CYS A 284 -3.01 -1.59 -1.85
C CYS A 284 -2.68 -0.19 -1.31
N HIS A 285 -3.26 0.17 -0.17
CA HIS A 285 -2.94 1.41 0.54
C HIS A 285 -2.64 1.13 2.02
N GLY A 286 -2.03 2.10 2.69
CA GLY A 286 -1.77 2.04 4.13
C GLY A 286 -2.79 2.82 4.93
N PRO A 287 -3.15 2.39 6.15
CA PRO A 287 -4.00 3.18 7.04
C PRO A 287 -3.40 4.58 7.27
N GLU A 288 -2.19 4.67 7.85
CA GLU A 288 -1.57 5.96 8.19
C GLU A 288 -0.77 6.61 7.05
N TYR A 289 0.06 5.85 6.32
CA TYR A 289 0.93 6.40 5.27
C TYR A 289 0.23 6.62 3.91
N GLY A 290 -1.01 6.13 3.74
CA GLY A 290 -1.88 6.45 2.62
C GLY A 290 -1.44 5.85 1.28
N GLU A 291 -1.40 6.70 0.26
CA GLU A 291 -1.40 6.37 -1.19
C GLU A 291 -0.06 6.63 -1.87
N SER A 292 1.04 6.74 -1.11
CA SER A 292 2.39 6.87 -1.66
C SER A 292 3.42 6.54 -0.59
N ARG A 293 4.47 5.80 -0.91
CA ARG A 293 5.52 5.45 0.05
C ARG A 293 6.88 5.30 -0.63
N ALA A 294 7.91 5.87 0.00
CA ALA A 294 9.30 5.62 -0.36
C ALA A 294 9.73 4.21 0.08
N VAL A 295 10.49 3.51 -0.76
CA VAL A 295 11.09 2.19 -0.48
C VAL A 295 11.92 2.25 0.79
N VAL A 296 12.78 3.26 0.85
CA VAL A 296 13.52 3.58 2.07
C VAL A 296 12.85 4.79 2.73
N PRO A 297 12.15 4.61 3.85
CA PRO A 297 11.42 5.71 4.47
C PRO A 297 12.40 6.78 4.96
N VAL A 298 12.33 7.97 4.36
CA VAL A 298 12.91 9.19 4.93
C VAL A 298 12.10 9.56 6.18
N GLY A 299 12.79 9.91 7.28
CA GLY A 299 12.24 9.92 8.64
C GLY A 299 10.81 10.50 8.81
N GLY A 300 10.08 9.99 9.80
CA GLY A 300 8.70 10.37 10.07
C GLY A 300 8.53 11.88 10.23
N GLY A 301 7.75 12.49 9.33
CA GLY A 301 7.31 13.87 9.44
C GLY A 301 6.53 14.11 10.74
N ILE A 302 6.30 15.37 11.07
CA ILE A 302 5.46 15.71 12.23
C ILE A 302 4.05 15.19 11.93
N PRO A 303 3.46 14.37 12.82
CA PRO A 303 2.11 13.86 12.61
C PRO A 303 1.12 15.03 12.50
N THR A 304 0.38 15.09 11.40
CA THR A 304 -0.71 16.05 11.20
C THR A 304 -1.97 15.28 10.82
N SER A 305 -3.10 15.56 11.46
CA SER A 305 -4.39 15.08 10.97
C SER A 305 -4.70 15.76 9.64
N LYS A 306 -5.01 14.94 8.64
CA LYS A 306 -5.41 15.39 7.30
C LYS A 306 -6.79 14.84 6.99
N TYR A 307 -7.71 15.71 6.66
CA TYR A 307 -9.05 15.34 6.24
C TYR A 307 -9.00 14.92 4.76
N TYR A 308 -9.56 13.75 4.42
CA TYR A 308 -9.68 13.33 3.03
C TYR A 308 -10.85 14.07 2.38
N VAL A 309 -10.62 14.88 1.36
CA VAL A 309 -11.69 15.56 0.63
C VAL A 309 -12.16 14.64 -0.51
N PRO A 310 -13.36 14.05 -0.45
CA PRO A 310 -13.77 13.01 -1.41
C PRO A 310 -13.68 13.47 -2.87
N ASP A 311 -14.21 14.64 -3.19
CA ASP A 311 -14.19 15.21 -4.54
C ASP A 311 -12.77 15.58 -5.03
N MET A 312 -11.81 15.75 -4.12
CA MET A 312 -10.41 15.95 -4.51
C MET A 312 -9.64 14.63 -4.60
N HIS A 313 -10.18 13.54 -4.05
CA HIS A 313 -9.46 12.29 -3.85
C HIS A 313 -8.10 12.49 -3.16
N SER A 314 -8.06 13.35 -2.13
CA SER A 314 -6.80 13.74 -1.51
C SER A 314 -6.93 14.08 -0.01
N ARG A 315 -5.86 13.77 0.73
CA ARG A 315 -5.71 14.13 2.15
C ARG A 315 -5.19 15.56 2.30
N GLU A 316 -6.03 16.47 2.78
CA GLU A 316 -5.74 17.89 2.92
C GLU A 316 -5.63 18.32 4.39
N LYS A 317 -4.91 19.41 4.66
CA LYS A 317 -4.78 19.93 6.02
C LYS A 317 -6.13 20.48 6.48
N TYR A 318 -6.50 20.18 7.73
CA TYR A 318 -7.76 20.65 8.32
C TYR A 318 -8.00 22.15 8.12
N ARG A 319 -6.99 22.99 8.35
CA ARG A 319 -7.09 24.46 8.17
C ARG A 319 -7.51 24.86 6.76
N ASP A 320 -6.93 24.20 5.75
CA ASP A 320 -7.21 24.52 4.36
C ASP A 320 -8.64 24.06 4.01
N CYS A 321 -9.07 22.89 4.49
CA CYS A 321 -10.47 22.43 4.39
C CYS A 321 -11.45 23.42 5.02
N VAL A 322 -11.20 23.88 6.26
CA VAL A 322 -12.06 24.87 6.94
C VAL A 322 -12.18 26.15 6.13
N GLN A 323 -11.07 26.64 5.58
CA GLN A 323 -11.08 27.85 4.76
C GLN A 323 -11.94 27.66 3.50
N TRP A 324 -11.74 26.57 2.77
CA TRP A 324 -12.48 26.26 1.56
C TRP A 324 -13.97 26.04 1.82
N PHE A 325 -14.30 25.22 2.81
CA PHE A 325 -15.69 24.86 3.11
C PHE A 325 -16.47 26.04 3.68
N ASN A 326 -15.86 26.92 4.48
CA ASN A 326 -16.50 28.19 4.88
C ASN A 326 -16.71 29.13 3.70
N LYS A 327 -15.71 29.31 2.82
CA LYS A 327 -15.83 30.15 1.62
C LYS A 327 -16.99 29.69 0.73
N ALA A 328 -17.24 28.37 0.69
CA ALA A 328 -18.32 27.76 -0.07
C ALA A 328 -19.68 27.72 0.66
N GLY A 329 -19.74 28.14 1.93
CA GLY A 329 -20.94 28.03 2.77
C GLY A 329 -21.27 26.61 3.25
N TRP A 330 -20.40 25.63 3.02
CA TRP A 330 -20.64 24.22 3.34
C TRP A 330 -20.53 23.89 4.83
N LEU A 331 -20.01 24.81 5.65
CA LEU A 331 -19.99 24.69 7.11
C LEU A 331 -21.05 25.56 7.80
N SER A 332 -22.09 26.04 7.08
CA SER A 332 -23.19 26.80 7.71
C SER A 332 -24.01 25.94 8.67
N ASP A 333 -24.24 24.68 8.30
CA ASP A 333 -25.00 23.70 9.05
C ASP A 333 -24.63 22.27 8.58
N SER A 334 -25.12 21.27 9.31
CA SER A 334 -24.84 19.86 9.02
C SER A 334 -25.47 19.37 7.71
N VAL A 335 -26.58 19.97 7.26
CA VAL A 335 -27.24 19.60 6.00
C VAL A 335 -26.38 20.01 4.81
N GLN A 336 -25.88 21.25 4.83
CA GLN A 336 -24.97 21.74 3.79
C GLN A 336 -23.67 20.94 3.75
N PHE A 337 -23.12 20.56 4.90
CA PHE A 337 -21.93 19.71 4.96
C PHE A 337 -22.17 18.34 4.34
N HIS A 338 -23.26 17.66 4.71
CA HIS A 338 -23.54 16.32 4.20
C HIS A 338 -23.91 16.31 2.70
N ALA A 339 -24.52 17.38 2.20
CA ALA A 339 -24.84 17.53 0.79
C ALA A 339 -23.62 17.83 -0.08
N ASN A 340 -22.64 18.59 0.45
CA ASN A 340 -21.54 19.14 -0.37
C ASN A 340 -20.15 18.61 -0.02
N VAL A 341 -19.92 18.07 1.18
CA VAL A 341 -18.59 17.61 1.61
C VAL A 341 -18.56 16.09 1.74
N CYS A 342 -19.35 15.54 2.67
CA CYS A 342 -19.41 14.09 2.86
C CYS A 342 -20.59 13.65 3.75
N SER A 343 -21.26 12.57 3.33
CA SER A 343 -22.33 11.90 4.08
C SER A 343 -21.95 10.48 4.54
N CYS A 344 -20.66 10.14 4.57
CA CYS A 344 -20.22 8.82 4.99
C CYS A 344 -20.63 8.52 6.44
N GLN A 345 -20.69 7.23 6.79
CA GLN A 345 -21.15 6.78 8.11
C GLN A 345 -20.42 7.48 9.26
N LEU A 346 -19.10 7.68 9.13
CA LEU A 346 -18.33 8.39 10.15
C LEU A 346 -18.65 9.87 10.22
N CYS A 347 -18.74 10.55 9.07
CA CYS A 347 -19.07 11.97 9.03
C CYS A 347 -20.44 12.22 9.68
N THR A 348 -21.45 11.42 9.34
CA THR A 348 -22.78 11.49 9.96
C THR A 348 -22.72 11.29 11.48
N LYS A 349 -21.90 10.32 11.94
CA LYS A 349 -21.71 10.04 13.37
C LYS A 349 -20.98 11.16 14.12
N VAL A 350 -19.92 11.72 13.53
CA VAL A 350 -19.07 12.72 14.21
C VAL A 350 -19.73 14.10 14.19
N ILE A 351 -20.33 14.49 13.06
CA ILE A 351 -21.06 15.76 12.95
C ILE A 351 -22.33 15.73 13.80
N SER A 352 -23.08 14.62 13.76
CA SER A 352 -24.21 14.38 14.67
C SER A 352 -25.23 15.53 14.75
N GLY A 353 -25.48 16.19 13.62
CA GLY A 353 -26.40 17.35 13.54
C GLY A 353 -25.77 18.71 13.86
N ASP A 354 -24.59 18.76 14.47
CA ASP A 354 -23.89 20.00 14.84
C ASP A 354 -22.60 20.18 14.03
N ILE A 355 -22.59 21.17 13.15
CA ILE A 355 -21.47 21.44 12.24
C ILE A 355 -20.18 21.86 12.95
N THR A 356 -20.27 22.39 14.18
CA THR A 356 -19.08 22.76 14.95
C THR A 356 -18.21 21.54 15.28
N ASN A 357 -18.80 20.34 15.28
CA ASN A 357 -18.08 19.07 15.45
C ASN A 357 -17.09 18.77 14.32
N PHE A 358 -17.09 19.51 13.21
CA PHE A 358 -16.05 19.37 12.19
C PHE A 358 -14.64 19.59 12.78
N ILE A 359 -14.52 20.33 13.88
CA ILE A 359 -13.28 20.52 14.65
C ILE A 359 -12.63 19.19 15.09
N LYS A 360 -13.41 18.12 15.26
CA LYS A 360 -12.94 16.78 15.65
C LYS A 360 -12.11 16.06 14.57
N PHE A 361 -11.95 16.65 13.39
CA PHE A 361 -11.09 16.15 12.32
C PHE A 361 -9.72 16.83 12.26
N GLY A 362 -9.40 17.78 13.15
CA GLY A 362 -8.05 18.36 13.19
C GLY A 362 -7.91 19.76 13.80
N GLY A 363 -8.93 20.28 14.48
CA GLY A 363 -8.92 21.58 15.14
C GLY A 363 -8.81 21.56 16.67
N GLU A 364 -8.90 20.40 17.31
CA GLU A 364 -8.75 20.20 18.77
C GLU A 364 -7.29 20.02 19.20
N GLY A 365 -6.41 19.67 18.26
CA GLY A 365 -4.99 19.40 18.53
C GLY A 365 -4.26 20.53 19.25
N SER A 366 -3.33 20.16 20.14
CA SER A 366 -2.54 21.12 20.95
C SER A 366 -1.36 21.70 20.17
N ILE A 367 -1.09 23.00 20.36
CA ILE A 367 0.11 23.66 19.81
C ILE A 367 1.27 23.47 20.80
N LYS A 368 2.37 22.88 20.32
CA LYS A 368 3.63 22.79 21.07
C LYS A 368 4.72 23.59 20.38
N THR A 369 5.40 24.45 21.12
CA THR A 369 6.58 25.17 20.64
C THR A 369 7.80 24.25 20.74
N ILE A 370 8.38 23.88 19.60
CA ILE A 370 9.57 23.03 19.52
C ILE A 370 10.74 23.87 19.02
N ARG A 371 11.88 23.79 19.71
CA ARG A 371 13.13 24.39 19.25
C ARG A 371 13.74 23.52 18.15
N ARG A 372 13.87 24.07 16.94
CA ARG A 372 14.62 23.48 15.81
C ARG A 372 15.85 24.34 15.55
N GLY A 373 17.02 23.87 15.99
CA GLY A 373 18.28 24.62 15.90
C GLY A 373 18.22 25.94 16.69
N LYS A 374 18.43 27.06 16.00
CA LYS A 374 18.36 28.42 16.57
C LYS A 374 16.94 29.03 16.56
N SER A 375 15.96 28.36 15.95
CA SER A 375 14.58 28.84 15.81
C SER A 375 13.57 28.06 16.66
N PHE A 376 12.48 28.72 17.04
CA PHE A 376 11.31 28.08 17.63
C PHE A 376 10.23 27.91 16.56
N VAL A 377 9.59 26.75 16.52
CA VAL A 377 8.49 26.45 15.61
C VAL A 377 7.30 25.97 16.42
N ASN A 378 6.15 26.59 16.23
CA ASN A 378 4.89 26.14 16.80
C ASN A 378 4.31 25.02 15.93
N LEU A 379 4.05 23.87 16.53
CA LEU A 379 3.59 22.67 15.86
C LEU A 379 2.29 22.19 16.49
N GLN A 380 1.26 22.02 15.66
CA GLN A 380 0.01 21.42 16.10
C GLN A 380 0.17 19.90 16.10
N PHE A 381 -0.10 19.29 17.24
CA PHE A 381 -0.11 17.84 17.41
C PHE A 381 -1.56 17.36 17.49
N PRO A 382 -1.99 16.47 16.59
CA PRO A 382 -3.34 15.97 16.60
C PRO A 382 -3.59 15.05 17.81
N THR A 383 -4.82 15.08 18.31
CA THR A 383 -5.31 14.12 19.31
C THR A 383 -5.43 12.72 18.70
N LYS A 384 -5.56 11.71 19.55
CA LYS A 384 -5.79 10.33 19.09
C LYS A 384 -7.12 10.23 18.32
N ASP A 385 -8.15 10.90 18.81
CA ASP A 385 -9.49 10.85 18.22
C ASP A 385 -9.52 11.56 16.86
N GLU A 386 -8.81 12.68 16.70
CA GLU A 386 -8.68 13.35 15.40
C GLU A 386 -8.04 12.44 14.34
N LYS A 387 -6.99 11.69 14.73
CA LYS A 387 -6.34 10.73 13.82
C LYS A 387 -7.29 9.61 13.42
N ILE A 388 -7.99 9.01 14.39
CA ILE A 388 -8.95 7.94 14.16
C ILE A 388 -10.10 8.43 13.27
N ASN A 389 -10.61 9.64 13.53
CA ASN A 389 -11.68 10.23 12.74
C ASN A 389 -11.25 10.45 11.29
N CYS A 390 -10.06 11.03 11.06
CA CYS A 390 -9.54 11.21 9.71
C CYS A 390 -9.32 9.87 8.98
N LEU A 391 -8.75 8.89 9.68
CA LEU A 391 -8.45 7.58 9.13
C LEU A 391 -9.72 6.83 8.73
N ARG A 392 -10.69 6.74 9.63
CA ARG A 392 -11.95 6.04 9.35
C ARG A 392 -12.78 6.76 8.28
N HIS A 393 -12.72 8.09 8.20
CA HIS A 393 -13.35 8.84 7.12
C HIS A 393 -12.70 8.48 5.77
N TYR A 394 -11.38 8.43 5.74
CA TYR A 394 -10.63 7.98 4.58
C TYR A 394 -11.01 6.55 4.16
N LEU A 395 -11.11 5.60 5.09
CA LEU A 395 -11.48 4.20 4.77
C LEU A 395 -12.90 4.07 4.22
N ASN A 396 -13.89 4.78 4.78
CA ASN A 396 -15.24 4.82 4.19
C ASN A 396 -15.22 5.37 2.75
N THR A 397 -14.42 6.40 2.53
CA THR A 397 -14.34 7.03 1.21
C THR A 397 -13.67 6.09 0.21
N LYS A 398 -12.61 5.37 0.63
CA LYS A 398 -11.95 4.37 -0.21
C LYS A 398 -12.86 3.20 -0.59
N ASP A 399 -13.67 2.71 0.33
CA ASP A 399 -14.69 1.70 0.03
C ASP A 399 -15.67 2.20 -1.06
N THR A 400 -16.13 3.44 -0.91
CA THR A 400 -17.01 4.08 -1.90
C THR A 400 -16.32 4.25 -3.27
N GLU A 401 -15.04 4.64 -3.27
CA GLU A 401 -14.24 4.81 -4.50
C GLU A 401 -14.07 3.49 -5.26
N HIS A 402 -13.77 2.38 -4.57
CA HIS A 402 -13.66 1.06 -5.20
C HIS A 402 -15.02 0.60 -5.74
N LYS A 403 -16.10 0.77 -4.97
CA LYS A 403 -17.46 0.45 -5.42
C LYS A 403 -17.85 1.24 -6.67
N LYS A 404 -17.58 2.55 -6.70
CA LYS A 404 -17.80 3.40 -7.88
C LYS A 404 -16.98 2.89 -9.07
N ALA A 405 -15.68 2.68 -8.91
CA ALA A 405 -14.79 2.21 -9.97
C ALA A 405 -15.24 0.87 -10.58
N ASN A 406 -15.82 -0.01 -9.76
CA ASN A 406 -16.30 -1.32 -10.20
C ASN A 406 -17.68 -1.31 -10.87
N THR A 407 -18.47 -0.24 -10.71
CA THR A 407 -19.88 -0.21 -11.14
C THR A 407 -20.19 0.86 -12.17
N PHE A 408 -19.45 1.97 -12.18
CA PHE A 408 -19.74 3.12 -13.04
C PHE A 408 -19.18 2.92 -14.43
N SER A 409 -19.84 3.53 -15.43
CA SER A 409 -19.30 3.55 -16.79
C SER A 409 -18.08 4.47 -16.88
N LYS A 410 -17.30 4.31 -17.96
CA LYS A 410 -16.18 5.21 -18.26
C LYS A 410 -16.61 6.68 -18.33
N MET A 411 -17.77 6.96 -18.94
CA MET A 411 -18.29 8.32 -19.07
C MET A 411 -18.65 8.89 -17.69
N ASP A 412 -19.28 8.10 -16.83
CA ASP A 412 -19.67 8.55 -15.49
C ASP A 412 -18.45 8.85 -14.61
N LEU A 413 -17.40 8.00 -14.67
CA LEU A 413 -16.16 8.21 -13.92
C LEU A 413 -15.41 9.47 -14.40
N LEU A 414 -15.34 9.70 -15.72
CA LEU A 414 -14.74 10.93 -16.26
C LEU A 414 -15.58 12.18 -15.94
N ALA A 415 -16.90 12.03 -15.90
CA ALA A 415 -17.82 13.09 -15.49
C ALA A 415 -17.70 13.42 -14.00
N ASP A 416 -17.50 12.43 -13.12
CA ASP A 416 -17.28 12.61 -11.66
C ASP A 416 -16.01 13.43 -11.39
N LEU A 417 -14.92 13.16 -12.13
CA LEU A 417 -13.70 13.98 -12.08
C LEU A 417 -13.96 15.41 -12.56
N ASN A 418 -14.72 15.59 -13.64
CA ASN A 418 -15.00 16.91 -14.19
C ASN A 418 -15.92 17.74 -13.28
N SER A 419 -16.98 17.13 -12.74
CA SER A 419 -17.90 17.78 -11.81
C SER A 419 -17.19 18.21 -10.54
N SER A 420 -16.26 17.39 -10.04
CA SER A 420 -15.40 17.73 -8.91
C SER A 420 -14.51 18.94 -9.20
N ILE A 421 -13.92 19.01 -10.40
CA ILE A 421 -13.13 20.17 -10.84
C ILE A 421 -14.01 21.42 -10.88
N GLU A 422 -15.15 21.38 -11.56
CA GLU A 422 -16.07 22.51 -11.71
C GLU A 422 -16.59 23.02 -10.36
N LYS A 423 -16.93 22.10 -9.45
CA LYS A 423 -17.40 22.39 -8.09
C LYS A 423 -16.33 23.07 -7.24
N LEU A 424 -15.09 22.56 -7.26
CA LEU A 424 -14.05 23.00 -6.33
C LEU A 424 -13.17 24.14 -6.85
N GLN A 425 -13.00 24.27 -8.17
CA GLN A 425 -12.14 25.29 -8.77
C GLN A 425 -12.43 26.73 -8.30
N PRO A 426 -13.69 27.21 -8.20
CA PRO A 426 -13.96 28.57 -7.70
C PRO A 426 -13.60 28.75 -6.21
N ILE A 427 -13.51 27.66 -5.46
CA ILE A 427 -13.26 27.67 -4.02
C ILE A 427 -11.76 27.63 -3.75
N THR A 428 -11.07 26.65 -4.34
CA THR A 428 -9.68 26.29 -4.00
C THR A 428 -8.67 26.82 -5.00
N GLY A 429 -9.09 27.06 -6.24
CA GLY A 429 -8.21 27.40 -7.36
C GLY A 429 -7.70 26.16 -8.10
N ILE A 430 -7.37 26.33 -9.38
CA ILE A 430 -7.01 25.23 -10.29
C ILE A 430 -5.71 24.50 -9.88
N GLU A 431 -4.79 25.17 -9.20
CA GLU A 431 -3.51 24.59 -8.76
C GLU A 431 -3.73 23.39 -7.83
N TYR A 432 -4.70 23.49 -6.92
CA TYR A 432 -5.08 22.43 -5.97
C TYR A 432 -5.81 21.24 -6.63
N LEU A 433 -6.30 21.42 -7.86
CA LEU A 433 -7.06 20.41 -8.62
C LEU A 433 -6.30 19.93 -9.85
N SER A 434 -5.05 20.38 -10.02
CA SER A 434 -4.24 20.08 -11.20
C SER A 434 -4.05 18.58 -11.42
N HIS A 435 -4.07 17.78 -10.34
CA HIS A 435 -3.99 16.32 -10.42
C HIS A 435 -5.23 15.71 -11.07
N LEU A 436 -6.44 16.16 -10.74
CA LEU A 436 -7.67 15.67 -11.36
C LEU A 436 -7.68 15.95 -12.87
N VAL A 437 -7.17 17.12 -13.29
CA VAL A 437 -7.03 17.47 -14.70
C VAL A 437 -6.05 16.53 -15.41
N ARG A 438 -4.89 16.26 -14.79
CA ARG A 438 -3.88 15.32 -15.31
C ARG A 438 -4.45 13.90 -15.42
N TRP A 439 -5.11 13.41 -14.38
CA TRP A 439 -5.72 12.08 -14.35
C TRP A 439 -6.78 11.92 -15.42
N ARG A 440 -7.72 12.89 -15.53
CA ARG A 440 -8.77 12.87 -16.55
C ARG A 440 -8.18 12.80 -17.95
N LYS A 441 -7.15 13.60 -18.23
CA LYS A 441 -6.47 13.59 -19.53
C LYS A 441 -5.93 12.19 -19.85
N VAL A 442 -5.10 11.64 -18.96
CA VAL A 442 -4.48 10.32 -19.13
C VAL A 442 -5.52 9.21 -19.31
N LEU A 443 -6.62 9.25 -18.54
CA LEU A 443 -7.68 8.23 -18.58
C LEU A 443 -8.62 8.37 -19.78
N SER A 444 -8.77 9.58 -20.33
CA SER A 444 -9.62 9.83 -21.50
C SER A 444 -9.04 9.32 -22.81
N GLU A 445 -7.72 9.14 -22.88
CA GLU A 445 -7.00 8.66 -24.07
C GLU A 445 -7.14 7.14 -24.29
N VAL A 446 -7.81 6.43 -23.37
CA VAL A 446 -8.03 4.98 -23.40
C VAL A 446 -9.13 4.58 -24.37
#